data_AF-A0A9D6IJX4-F1
#
_entry.id   AF-A0A9D6IJX4-F1
#
_cell.length_a   1.000
_cell.length_b   1.000
_cell.length_c   1.000
_cell.angle_alpha   90.00
_cell.angle_beta   90.00
_cell.angle_gamma   90.00
#
_symmetry.space_group_name_H-M   'P 1'
#
loop_
_entity.id
_entity.type
_entity.pdbx_description
1 polymer ?
#
loop_
_entity_poly.entity_id
_entity_poly.type
_entity_poly.pdbx_seq_one_letter_code
_entity_poly.pdbx_strand_id
1 'polypeptide(L)'
;MPLTIVKNATCTFCGCVCDDIELHADGIRITETKRACSLGESWFKNHTAEHLYPDALIDGHPATVDDAVEAAADYLLNADMPLVYGMSNITCEAQREAVSLAELVGAVVDSHTSL
;
A
#
# COMPACT_ATOMS: atom_id res chain seq x y z
N MET A 1 20.26 -16.62 -0.75
CA MET A 1 19.62 -17.13 -1.99
C MET A 1 20.35 -16.52 -3.19
N PRO A 2 20.17 -16.99 -4.44
CA PRO A 2 20.82 -16.36 -5.58
C PRO A 2 20.36 -14.91 -5.77
N LEU A 3 21.26 -14.05 -6.24
CA LEU A 3 20.96 -12.67 -6.60
C LEU A 3 19.92 -12.65 -7.72
N THR A 4 18.81 -11.95 -7.50
CA THR A 4 17.77 -11.71 -8.51
C THR A 4 17.90 -10.27 -9.02
N ILE A 5 17.97 -10.11 -10.34
CA ILE A 5 18.05 -8.80 -10.98
C ILE A 5 16.75 -8.55 -11.75
N VAL A 6 15.99 -7.54 -11.32
CA VAL A 6 14.78 -7.06 -12.01
C VAL A 6 15.16 -5.81 -12.80
N LYS A 7 14.93 -5.83 -14.10
CA LYS A 7 15.14 -4.68 -14.99
C LYS A 7 13.80 -4.01 -15.29
N ASN A 8 13.84 -2.70 -15.57
CA ASN A 8 12.68 -1.90 -15.93
C ASN A 8 11.56 -1.96 -14.86
N ALA A 9 11.95 -1.92 -13.59
CA ALA A 9 11.00 -1.81 -12.50
C ALA A 9 10.44 -0.38 -12.46
N THR A 10 9.13 -0.28 -12.22
CA THR A 10 8.46 1.01 -12.07
C THR A 10 8.58 1.52 -10.63
N CYS A 11 9.07 2.74 -10.48
CA CYS A 11 9.09 3.45 -9.20
C CYS A 11 7.71 4.05 -8.92
N THR A 12 7.09 3.67 -7.81
CA THR A 12 5.75 4.13 -7.39
C THR A 12 5.82 5.16 -6.25
N PHE A 13 6.94 5.86 -6.08
CA PHE A 13 7.08 6.83 -4.98
C PHE A 13 6.38 8.16 -5.29
N CYS A 14 6.65 8.75 -6.45
CA CYS A 14 6.07 10.04 -6.86
C CYS A 14 5.42 9.93 -8.24
N GLY A 15 4.76 11.01 -8.67
CA GLY A 15 4.06 11.08 -9.96
C GLY A 15 4.95 11.04 -11.22
N CYS A 16 6.28 10.89 -11.10
CA CYS A 16 7.16 10.70 -12.27
C CYS A 16 7.07 9.30 -12.86
N VAL A 17 6.78 8.28 -12.03
CA VAL A 17 6.55 6.90 -12.46
C VAL A 17 7.70 6.33 -13.32
N CYS A 18 8.97 6.62 -12.96
CA CYS A 18 10.13 6.15 -13.72
C CYS A 18 10.11 4.62 -13.84
N ASP A 19 10.21 4.10 -15.07
CA ASP A 19 10.02 2.69 -15.42
C ASP A 19 11.32 1.98 -15.82
N ASP A 20 12.47 2.62 -15.59
CA ASP A 20 13.78 2.14 -15.99
C ASP A 20 14.64 1.65 -14.81
N ILE A 21 14.06 1.46 -13.61
CA ILE A 21 14.83 1.11 -12.42
C ILE A 21 15.36 -0.33 -12.52
N GLU A 22 16.62 -0.54 -12.11
CA GLU A 22 17.18 -1.88 -11.93
C GLU A 22 17.29 -2.19 -10.44
N LEU A 23 16.66 -3.28 -10.01
CA LEU A 23 16.61 -3.73 -8.62
C LEU A 23 17.40 -5.03 -8.47
N HIS A 24 18.21 -5.08 -7.43
CA HIS A 24 18.98 -6.27 -7.06
C HIS A 24 18.45 -6.77 -5.72
N ALA A 25 18.04 -8.04 -5.66
CA ALA A 25 17.47 -8.64 -4.46
C ALA A 25 18.19 -9.93 -4.08
N ASP A 26 18.35 -10.17 -2.78
CA ASP A 26 19.00 -11.36 -2.22
C ASP A 26 18.02 -12.50 -1.88
N GLY A 27 16.76 -12.37 -2.31
CA GLY A 27 15.63 -13.26 -2.03
C GLY A 27 14.82 -12.86 -0.78
N ILE A 28 15.35 -11.96 0.06
CA ILE A 28 14.67 -11.46 1.27
C ILE A 28 14.33 -9.98 1.10
N ARG A 29 15.25 -9.20 0.52
CA ARG A 29 15.10 -7.74 0.37
C ARG A 29 15.80 -7.22 -0.88
N ILE A 30 15.49 -5.98 -1.22
CA ILE A 30 16.19 -5.21 -2.24
C ILE A 30 17.47 -4.63 -1.63
N THR A 31 18.63 -5.01 -2.16
CA THR A 31 19.95 -4.62 -1.64
C THR A 31 20.57 -3.46 -2.41
N GLU A 32 20.28 -3.33 -3.69
CA GLU A 32 20.79 -2.26 -4.55
C GLU A 32 19.71 -1.79 -5.54
N THR A 33 19.73 -0.50 -5.83
CA THR A 33 18.90 0.14 -6.86
C THR A 33 19.82 0.93 -7.79
N LYS A 34 19.57 0.86 -9.10
CA LYS A 34 20.22 1.73 -10.08
C LYS A 34 19.18 2.58 -10.80
N ARG A 35 19.56 3.82 -11.11
CA ARG A 35 18.72 4.85 -11.76
C ARG A 35 17.56 5.38 -10.90
N ALA A 36 17.43 4.90 -9.66
CA ALA A 36 16.53 5.51 -8.68
C ALA A 36 17.13 6.82 -8.14
N CYS A 37 16.29 7.86 -7.96
CA CYS A 37 16.66 9.03 -7.17
C CYS A 37 16.68 8.69 -5.67
N SER A 38 17.08 9.63 -4.80
CA SER A 38 17.14 9.41 -3.34
C SER A 38 15.80 8.97 -2.73
N LEU A 39 14.68 9.48 -3.27
CA LEU A 39 13.33 9.11 -2.84
C LEU A 39 12.98 7.66 -3.24
N GLY A 40 13.23 7.29 -4.50
CA GLY A 40 13.02 5.94 -5.00
C GLY A 40 13.93 4.91 -4.33
N GLU A 41 15.19 5.27 -4.04
CA GLU A 41 16.10 4.40 -3.30
C GLU A 41 15.58 4.12 -1.89
N SER A 42 15.13 5.15 -1.17
CA SER A 42 14.50 4.99 0.15
C SER A 42 13.25 4.11 0.06
N TRP A 43 12.38 4.37 -0.93
CA TRP A 43 11.17 3.58 -1.17
C TRP A 43 11.48 2.10 -1.34
N PHE A 44 12.45 1.73 -2.19
CA PHE A 44 12.74 0.32 -2.44
C PHE A 44 13.49 -0.37 -1.29
N LYS A 45 14.39 0.33 -0.58
CA LYS A 45 15.28 -0.30 0.41
C LYS A 45 14.72 -0.38 1.82
N ASN A 46 13.84 0.53 2.20
CA ASN A 46 13.40 0.66 3.60
C ASN A 46 12.11 -0.10 3.93
N HIS A 47 11.47 -0.76 2.96
CA HIS A 47 10.39 -1.69 3.26
C HIS A 47 10.96 -3.02 3.75
N THR A 48 10.61 -3.40 4.97
CA THR A 48 11.03 -4.67 5.56
C THR A 48 9.92 -5.70 5.43
N ALA A 49 10.24 -6.91 4.98
CA ALA A 49 9.34 -8.06 5.06
C ALA A 49 9.24 -8.65 6.49
N GLU A 50 9.87 -8.01 7.47
CA GLU A 50 9.85 -8.46 8.86
C GLU A 50 8.46 -8.22 9.46
N HIS A 51 7.85 -9.30 9.94
CA HIS A 51 6.55 -9.26 10.62
C HIS A 51 6.74 -8.86 12.09
N LEU A 52 6.99 -7.57 12.32
CA LEU A 52 7.26 -7.01 13.65
C LEU A 52 5.99 -6.59 14.41
N TYR A 53 4.86 -6.49 13.72
CA TYR A 53 3.60 -6.00 14.24
C TYR A 53 2.46 -6.97 13.92
N PRO A 54 1.40 -7.02 14.75
CA PRO A 54 0.17 -7.73 14.39
C PRO A 54 -0.40 -7.23 13.06
N ASP A 55 -1.05 -8.12 12.31
CA ASP A 55 -1.68 -7.76 11.02
C ASP A 55 -2.78 -6.71 11.19
N ALA A 56 -3.47 -6.73 12.33
CA ALA A 56 -4.49 -5.76 12.68
C ALA A 56 -4.60 -5.58 14.21
N LEU A 57 -5.22 -4.47 14.60
CA LEU A 57 -5.63 -4.19 15.98
C LEU A 57 -7.11 -3.82 16.00
N ILE A 58 -7.87 -4.42 16.92
CA ILE A 58 -9.25 -4.03 17.25
C ILE A 58 -9.24 -3.55 18.69
N ASP A 59 -9.66 -2.31 18.94
CA ASP A 59 -9.62 -1.67 20.26
C ASP A 59 -8.26 -1.81 20.98
N GLY A 60 -7.18 -1.70 20.21
CA GLY A 60 -5.80 -1.80 20.70
C GLY A 60 -5.30 -3.23 20.96
N HIS A 61 -6.10 -4.26 20.67
CA HIS A 61 -5.73 -5.67 20.85
C HIS A 61 -5.41 -6.35 19.52
N PRO A 62 -4.38 -7.22 19.44
CA PRO A 62 -4.08 -8.00 18.25
C PRO A 62 -5.29 -8.78 17.75
N ALA A 63 -5.55 -8.71 16.45
CA ALA A 63 -6.63 -9.41 15.77
C ALA A 63 -6.13 -10.04 14.46
N THR A 64 -6.90 -11.00 13.94
CA THR A 64 -6.65 -11.54 12.60
C THR A 64 -7.13 -10.56 11.52
N VAL A 65 -6.68 -10.74 10.29
CA VAL A 65 -7.18 -9.96 9.15
C VAL A 65 -8.68 -10.16 8.97
N ASP A 66 -9.17 -11.40 9.11
CA ASP A 66 -10.60 -11.72 8.97
C ASP A 66 -11.44 -10.99 10.03
N ASP A 67 -11.01 -11.02 11.30
CA ASP A 67 -11.69 -10.28 12.38
C ASP A 67 -11.71 -8.76 12.11
N ALA A 68 -10.61 -8.22 11.58
CA ALA A 68 -10.50 -6.80 11.28
C ALA A 68 -11.39 -6.37 10.11
N VAL A 69 -11.54 -7.23 9.09
CA VAL A 69 -12.44 -7.00 7.96
C VAL A 69 -13.89 -6.98 8.42
N GLU A 70 -14.31 -7.94 9.25
CA GLU A 70 -15.67 -7.97 9.81
C GLU A 70 -15.96 -6.73 10.67
N ALA A 71 -15.02 -6.35 11.56
CA ALA A 71 -15.16 -5.14 12.36
C ALA A 71 -15.25 -3.86 11.51
N ALA A 72 -14.42 -3.75 10.45
CA ALA A 72 -14.47 -2.63 9.53
C ALA A 72 -15.81 -2.55 8.77
N ALA A 73 -16.36 -3.69 8.36
CA ALA A 73 -17.67 -3.76 7.71
C ALA A 73 -18.80 -3.27 8.66
N ASP A 74 -18.78 -3.70 9.92
CA ASP A 74 -19.73 -3.24 10.95
C ASP A 74 -19.63 -1.72 11.18
N TYR A 75 -18.41 -1.17 11.26
CA TYR A 75 -18.22 0.28 11.42
C TYR A 75 -18.74 1.07 10.22
N LEU A 76 -18.47 0.61 8.99
CA LEU A 76 -18.95 1.27 7.79
C LEU A 76 -20.47 1.21 7.65
N LEU A 77 -21.09 0.08 8.02
CA LEU A 77 -22.55 -0.10 7.93
C LEU A 77 -23.31 0.78 8.94
N ASN A 78 -22.74 0.99 10.13
CA ASN A 78 -23.35 1.79 11.19
C ASN A 78 -23.00 3.28 11.12
N ALA A 79 -22.14 3.70 10.19
CA ALA A 79 -21.73 5.09 10.05
C ALA A 79 -22.80 5.95 9.35
N ASP A 80 -23.08 7.13 9.88
CA ASP A 80 -24.03 8.07 9.25
C ASP A 80 -23.44 8.78 8.01
N MET A 81 -22.12 8.97 7.98
CA MET A 81 -21.40 9.65 6.89
C MET A 81 -19.96 9.11 6.78
N PRO A 82 -19.76 7.90 6.25
CA PRO A 82 -18.44 7.31 6.12
C PRO A 82 -17.56 8.08 5.11
N LEU A 83 -16.24 8.04 5.32
CA LEU A 83 -15.23 8.64 4.43
C LEU A 83 -14.21 7.57 4.04
N VAL A 84 -14.04 7.37 2.72
CA VAL A 84 -12.95 6.60 2.14
C VAL A 84 -11.88 7.59 1.67
N TYR A 85 -10.76 7.66 2.40
CA TYR A 85 -9.69 8.64 2.17
C TYR A 85 -8.35 7.99 1.82
N GLY A 86 -7.58 8.64 0.94
CA GLY A 86 -6.15 8.33 0.72
C GLY A 86 -5.87 7.88 -0.71
N MET A 87 -5.71 6.57 -0.91
CA MET A 87 -5.64 5.87 -2.22
C MET A 87 -4.52 6.24 -3.21
N SER A 88 -3.71 7.28 -2.99
CA SER A 88 -2.73 7.70 -4.02
C SER A 88 -1.54 6.74 -4.23
N ASN A 89 -1.33 5.79 -3.31
CA ASN A 89 -0.23 4.80 -3.37
C ASN A 89 -0.71 3.33 -3.48
N ILE A 90 -1.96 3.12 -3.91
CA ILE A 90 -2.48 1.78 -4.25
C ILE A 90 -2.71 1.67 -5.75
N THR A 91 -2.90 0.46 -6.26
CA THR A 91 -3.14 0.25 -7.69
C THR A 91 -4.53 0.72 -8.12
N CYS A 92 -4.72 0.96 -9.42
CA CYS A 92 -6.03 1.35 -9.97
C CYS A 92 -7.12 0.30 -9.70
N GLU A 93 -6.76 -0.98 -9.67
CA GLU A 93 -7.68 -2.06 -9.31
C GLU A 93 -8.18 -1.90 -7.88
N ALA A 94 -7.29 -1.61 -6.93
CA ALA A 94 -7.66 -1.38 -5.54
C ALA A 94 -8.49 -0.08 -5.38
N GLN A 95 -8.17 0.97 -6.13
CA GLN A 95 -8.99 2.20 -6.16
C GLN A 95 -10.41 1.92 -6.66
N ARG A 96 -10.56 1.11 -7.71
CA ARG A 96 -11.89 0.74 -8.25
C ARG A 96 -12.72 -0.01 -7.20
N GLU A 97 -12.12 -0.95 -6.47
CA GLU A 97 -12.82 -1.65 -5.39
C GLU A 97 -13.16 -0.71 -4.22
N ALA A 98 -12.27 0.23 -3.86
CA ALA A 98 -12.55 1.23 -2.84
C ALA A 98 -13.72 2.16 -3.21
N VAL A 99 -13.81 2.58 -4.47
CA VAL A 99 -14.95 3.36 -4.99
C VAL A 99 -16.24 2.52 -4.96
N SER A 100 -16.18 1.26 -5.38
CA SER A 100 -17.34 0.36 -5.31
C SER A 100 -17.83 0.15 -3.87
N LEU A 101 -16.91 0.04 -2.90
CA LEU A 101 -17.24 -0.05 -1.49
C LEU A 101 -17.89 1.25 -0.99
N ALA A 102 -17.33 2.40 -1.37
CA ALA A 102 -17.88 3.70 -1.01
C ALA A 102 -19.31 3.89 -1.52
N GLU A 103 -19.59 3.49 -2.77
CA GLU A 103 -20.94 3.50 -3.33
C GLU A 103 -21.91 2.63 -2.52
N LEU A 104 -21.48 1.43 -2.12
CA LEU A 104 -22.30 0.48 -1.35
C LEU A 104 -22.71 1.04 0.02
N VAL A 105 -21.80 1.73 0.70
CA VAL A 105 -22.02 2.25 2.06
C VAL A 105 -22.41 3.73 2.10
N GLY A 106 -22.60 4.38 0.94
CA GLY A 106 -22.96 5.79 0.85
C GLY A 106 -21.85 6.74 1.33
N ALA A 107 -20.58 6.36 1.17
CA ALA A 107 -19.44 7.13 1.65
C ALA A 107 -19.07 8.30 0.75
N VAL A 108 -18.40 9.29 1.33
CA VAL A 108 -17.61 10.29 0.58
C VAL A 108 -16.26 9.68 0.22
N VAL A 109 -15.77 9.98 -0.97
CA VAL A 109 -14.45 9.54 -1.45
C VAL A 109 -13.54 10.75 -1.59
N ASP A 110 -12.35 10.69 -1.01
CA ASP A 110 -11.33 11.73 -1.14
C ASP A 110 -9.90 11.16 -1.16
N SER A 111 -8.92 11.94 -1.62
CA SER A 111 -7.53 11.52 -1.75
C SER A 111 -6.57 12.64 -1.36
N HIS A 112 -5.31 12.31 -1.07
CA HIS A 112 -4.29 13.35 -1.04
C HIS A 112 -3.90 13.66 -2.48
N THR A 113 -4.30 14.84 -2.96
CA THR A 113 -4.14 15.28 -4.36
C THR A 113 -2.69 15.57 -4.75
N SER A 114 -1.77 15.61 -3.79
CA SER A 114 -0.33 15.76 -3.99
C SER A 114 0.47 14.93 -2.99
N LEU A 115 1.56 14.33 -3.47
CA LEU A 115 2.65 13.73 -2.69
C LEU A 115 3.91 14.61 -2.80
#